data_AF-A0A9D1URE9-F1
#
_entry.id   AF-A0A9D1URE9-F1
#
_cell.length_a   1.000
_cell.length_b   1.000
_cell.length_c   1.000
_cell.angle_alpha   90.00
_cell.angle_beta   90.00
_cell.angle_gamma   90.00
#
_symmetry.space_group_name_H-M   'P 1'
#
loop_
_entity.id
_entity.type
_entity.pdbx_description
1 polymer ?
#
loop_
_entity_poly.entity_id
_entity_poly.type
_entity_poly.pdbx_seq_one_letter_code
_entity_poly.pdbx_strand_id
1 'polypeptide(L)'
;LVGGDVYFSAEPVRKNLLGHWDILQQEHYSRPALPPVTGEAPLPESPSEVSVAAAESGGNQLSIEGDPYARGHAVYRISGAAGETPDPCALADGTHLVAVLGEGETTWEDPEGESSDTYVVTAVNSQNQEGEPSTPATRP
;
A
#
# COMPACT_ATOMS: atom_id res chain seq x y z
N LEU A 1 -43.99 24.64 13.50
CA LEU A 1 -42.82 24.28 14.34
C LEU A 1 -42.71 22.78 14.32
N VAL A 2 -41.70 22.22 13.65
CA VAL A 2 -41.45 20.77 13.69
C VAL A 2 -40.60 20.52 14.94
N GLY A 3 -41.23 20.02 15.99
CA GLY A 3 -40.54 19.49 17.18
C GLY A 3 -40.22 18.03 16.92
N GLY A 4 -38.99 17.76 16.46
CA GLY A 4 -38.51 16.41 16.25
C GLY A 4 -37.02 16.40 16.51
N ASP A 5 -36.60 15.66 17.53
CA ASP A 5 -35.19 15.43 17.80
C ASP A 5 -34.62 14.56 16.67
N VAL A 6 -33.57 15.05 16.02
CA VAL A 6 -32.86 14.31 14.97
C VAL A 6 -31.86 13.38 15.64
N TYR A 7 -32.14 12.08 15.60
CA TYR A 7 -31.18 11.05 16.00
C TYR A 7 -30.29 10.68 14.81
N PHE A 8 -29.01 11.07 14.87
CA PHE A 8 -27.98 10.64 13.93
C PHE A 8 -27.15 9.50 14.55
N SER A 9 -27.02 8.37 13.83
CA SER A 9 -26.04 7.33 14.16
C SER A 9 -24.95 7.32 13.11
N ALA A 10 -23.69 7.27 13.56
CA ALA A 10 -22.54 7.10 12.68
C ALA A 10 -22.29 5.63 12.29
N GLU A 11 -23.01 4.66 12.87
CA GLU A 11 -22.80 3.24 12.56
C GLU A 11 -23.12 2.87 11.10
N PRO A 12 -24.23 3.31 10.48
CA PRO A 12 -24.50 3.05 9.06
C PRO A 12 -23.42 3.63 8.14
N VAL A 13 -22.86 4.78 8.54
CA VAL A 13 -21.74 5.44 7.85
C VAL A 13 -20.48 4.58 7.98
N ARG A 14 -20.10 4.17 9.19
CA ARG A 14 -18.94 3.29 9.41
C ARG A 14 -19.06 1.95 8.69
N LYS A 15 -20.26 1.36 8.66
CA LYS A 15 -20.54 0.09 7.98
C LYS A 15 -20.62 0.22 6.45
N ASN A 16 -20.43 1.42 5.90
CA ASN A 16 -20.51 1.68 4.47
C ASN A 16 -21.82 1.17 3.81
N LEU A 17 -22.96 1.24 4.50
CA LEU A 17 -24.19 0.56 4.04
C LEU A 17 -24.75 1.09 2.72
N LEU A 18 -24.38 2.32 2.34
CA LEU A 18 -24.76 2.96 1.08
C LEU A 18 -23.59 3.04 0.08
N GLY A 19 -22.47 2.36 0.34
CA GLY A 19 -21.31 2.32 -0.56
C GLY A 19 -20.58 3.66 -0.70
N HIS A 20 -20.79 4.62 0.21
CA HIS A 20 -20.16 5.94 0.10
C HIS A 20 -18.63 5.89 0.17
N TRP A 21 -18.04 4.95 0.93
CA TRP A 21 -16.58 4.76 0.93
C TRP A 21 -16.08 4.15 -0.37
N ASP A 22 -16.84 3.24 -0.98
CA ASP A 22 -16.45 2.62 -2.26
C ASP A 22 -16.47 3.65 -3.38
N ILE A 23 -17.49 4.53 -3.39
CA ILE A 23 -17.59 5.65 -4.33
C ILE A 23 -16.42 6.61 -4.15
N LEU A 24 -16.12 7.01 -2.90
CA LEU A 24 -14.97 7.89 -2.63
C LEU A 24 -13.65 7.26 -3.07
N GLN A 25 -13.44 5.98 -2.82
CA GLN A 25 -12.26 5.25 -3.26
C GLN A 25 -12.16 5.20 -4.79
N GLN A 26 -13.25 4.87 -5.48
CA GLN A 26 -13.25 4.76 -6.93
C GLN A 26 -13.10 6.12 -7.64
N GLU A 27 -13.78 7.16 -7.16
CA GLU A 27 -13.86 8.44 -7.86
C GLU A 27 -12.77 9.45 -7.46
N HIS A 28 -12.30 9.40 -6.22
CA HIS A 28 -11.41 10.44 -5.66
C HIS A 28 -10.09 9.92 -5.11
N TYR A 29 -10.02 8.65 -4.71
CA TYR A 29 -8.82 8.02 -4.17
C TYR A 29 -8.46 6.76 -4.96
N SER A 30 -8.56 6.84 -6.29
CA SER A 30 -8.32 5.71 -7.20
C SER A 30 -6.86 5.24 -7.21
N ARG A 31 -5.99 5.95 -6.49
CA ARG A 31 -4.58 5.61 -6.29
C ARG A 31 -4.26 5.70 -4.81
N PRO A 32 -3.51 4.74 -4.27
CA PRO A 32 -2.95 4.85 -2.94
C PRO A 32 -2.08 6.10 -2.82
N ALA A 33 -2.02 6.65 -1.62
CA ALA A 33 -1.16 7.76 -1.29
C ALA A 33 -0.59 7.57 0.11
N LEU A 34 0.68 7.88 0.28
CA LEU A 34 1.30 7.91 1.59
C LEU A 34 0.76 9.11 2.39
N PRO A 35 0.49 8.94 3.70
CA PRO A 35 0.16 10.07 4.54
C PRO A 35 1.32 11.07 4.59
N PRO A 36 1.05 12.37 4.76
CA PRO A 36 2.10 13.37 4.86
C PRO A 36 3.06 13.10 6.02
N VAL A 37 4.35 13.40 5.83
CA VAL A 37 5.34 13.35 6.90
C VAL A 37 4.95 14.34 8.00
N THR A 38 4.84 13.85 9.24
CA THR A 38 4.35 14.64 10.39
C THR A 38 5.47 15.11 11.33
N GLY A 39 6.71 14.71 11.08
CA GLY A 39 7.89 15.14 11.84
C GLY A 39 9.12 14.32 11.46
N GLU A 40 10.10 14.28 12.36
CA GLU A 40 11.35 13.55 12.14
C GLU A 40 11.47 12.38 13.14
N ALA A 41 11.85 11.22 12.61
CA ALA A 41 12.20 10.02 13.35
C ALA A 41 13.32 9.27 12.58
N PRO A 42 14.02 8.32 13.22
CA PRO A 42 14.90 7.41 12.50
C PRO A 42 14.15 6.73 11.35
N LEU A 43 14.80 6.64 10.20
CA LEU A 43 14.25 5.90 9.07
C LEU A 43 14.17 4.41 9.43
N PRO A 44 13.08 3.72 9.05
CA PRO A 44 12.95 2.30 9.30
C PRO A 44 13.94 1.50 8.45
N GLU A 45 14.26 0.29 8.89
CA GLU A 45 15.13 -0.60 8.11
C GLU A 45 14.40 -1.11 6.85
N SER A 46 15.17 -1.39 5.79
CA SER A 46 14.63 -1.99 4.57
C SER A 46 14.03 -3.37 4.87
N PRO A 47 12.88 -3.75 4.24
CA PRO A 47 12.35 -5.10 4.36
C PRO A 47 13.42 -6.15 4.00
N SER A 48 13.61 -7.13 4.90
CA SER A 48 14.65 -8.14 4.78
C SER A 48 14.38 -9.12 3.63
N GLU A 49 13.10 -9.41 3.36
CA GLU A 49 12.70 -10.28 2.26
C GLU A 49 11.35 -9.85 1.68
N VAL A 50 11.25 -9.84 0.36
CA VAL A 50 9.98 -9.67 -0.37
C VAL A 50 9.89 -10.78 -1.40
N SER A 51 8.82 -11.57 -1.34
CA SER A 51 8.57 -12.64 -2.30
C SER A 51 7.25 -12.42 -3.03
N VAL A 52 7.22 -12.84 -4.29
CA VAL A 52 6.05 -12.67 -5.18
C VAL A 52 5.67 -14.03 -5.75
N ALA A 53 4.41 -14.41 -5.61
CA ALA A 53 3.83 -15.62 -6.15
C ALA A 53 2.59 -15.32 -7.00
N ALA A 54 2.09 -16.32 -7.71
CA ALA A 54 0.78 -16.22 -8.36
C ALA A 54 -0.33 -16.20 -7.29
N ALA A 55 -1.25 -15.23 -7.35
CA ALA A 55 -2.45 -15.27 -6.52
C ALA A 55 -3.48 -16.27 -7.08
N GLU A 56 -4.26 -16.92 -6.21
CA GLU A 56 -5.28 -17.90 -6.63
C GLU A 56 -6.42 -17.26 -7.44
N SER A 57 -6.75 -16.01 -7.12
CA SER A 57 -7.72 -15.14 -7.78
C SER A 57 -7.25 -14.62 -9.14
N GLY A 58 -5.97 -14.80 -9.48
CA GLY A 58 -5.29 -14.08 -10.56
C GLY A 58 -4.54 -12.86 -10.03
N GLY A 59 -3.48 -12.45 -10.73
CA GLY A 59 -2.56 -11.41 -10.27
C GLY A 59 -1.37 -11.96 -9.50
N ASN A 60 -0.79 -11.13 -8.63
CA ASN A 60 0.40 -11.44 -7.85
C ASN A 60 0.13 -11.34 -6.35
N GLN A 61 0.62 -12.31 -5.57
CA GLN A 61 0.59 -12.29 -4.12
C GLN A 61 1.98 -11.96 -3.58
N LEU A 62 2.07 -10.94 -2.75
CA LEU A 62 3.28 -10.51 -2.08
C LEU A 62 3.32 -11.02 -0.65
N SER A 63 4.49 -11.45 -0.20
CA SER A 63 4.80 -11.68 1.21
C SER A 63 6.04 -10.87 1.59
N ILE A 64 5.94 -10.16 2.70
CA ILE A 64 6.92 -9.17 3.16
C ILE A 64 7.41 -9.60 4.54
N GLU A 65 8.71 -9.81 4.67
CA GLU A 65 9.41 -9.91 5.94
C GLU A 65 10.23 -8.64 6.13
N GLY A 66 10.10 -8.00 7.28
CA GLY A 66 10.72 -6.70 7.49
C GLY A 66 10.87 -6.31 8.94
N ASP A 67 11.23 -5.04 9.14
CA ASP A 67 11.49 -4.44 10.43
C ASP A 67 10.28 -4.61 11.39
N PRO A 68 10.44 -5.24 12.56
CA PRO A 68 9.36 -5.37 13.54
C PRO A 68 8.85 -4.03 14.07
N TYR A 69 9.56 -2.93 13.83
CA TYR A 69 9.18 -1.57 14.20
C TYR A 69 8.52 -0.79 13.06
N ALA A 70 8.42 -1.36 11.85
CA ALA A 70 7.65 -0.77 10.76
C ALA A 70 6.18 -0.59 11.18
N ARG A 71 5.63 0.58 10.85
CA ARG A 71 4.21 0.92 11.07
C ARG A 71 3.36 0.73 9.82
N GLY A 72 3.98 0.28 8.75
CA GLY A 72 3.35 0.00 7.47
C GLY A 72 4.39 -0.21 6.39
N HIS A 73 3.91 -0.48 5.18
CA HIS A 73 4.74 -0.68 4.00
C HIS A 73 4.17 0.08 2.81
N ALA A 74 5.02 0.73 2.02
CA ALA A 74 4.64 1.25 0.71
C ALA A 74 5.07 0.23 -0.35
N VAL A 75 4.15 -0.16 -1.23
CA VAL A 75 4.37 -1.16 -2.26
C VAL A 75 4.34 -0.50 -3.62
N TYR A 76 5.47 -0.59 -4.33
CA TYR A 76 5.65 -0.04 -5.66
C TYR A 76 5.68 -1.15 -6.70
N ARG A 77 4.98 -0.95 -7.82
CA ARG A 77 4.97 -1.84 -9.00
C ARG A 77 5.53 -1.11 -10.21
N ILE A 78 6.57 -1.71 -10.80
CA ILE A 78 7.22 -1.23 -12.02
C ILE A 78 6.92 -2.24 -13.12
N SER A 79 6.07 -1.83 -14.06
CA SER A 79 5.57 -2.75 -15.08
C SER A 79 6.59 -3.04 -16.19
N GLY A 80 6.64 -4.31 -16.60
CA GLY A 80 7.50 -4.77 -17.70
C GLY A 80 9.00 -4.74 -17.39
N ALA A 81 9.39 -4.67 -16.12
CA ALA A 81 10.78 -4.52 -15.68
C ALA A 81 11.34 -5.77 -14.98
N ALA A 82 10.74 -6.95 -15.22
CA ALA A 82 11.14 -8.20 -14.55
C ALA A 82 12.65 -8.48 -14.70
N GLY A 83 13.34 -8.61 -13.57
CA GLY A 83 14.78 -8.89 -13.50
C GLY A 83 15.68 -7.66 -13.67
N GLU A 84 15.11 -6.47 -13.86
CA GLU A 84 15.84 -5.21 -13.92
C GLU A 84 15.90 -4.56 -12.53
N THR A 85 17.00 -3.85 -12.25
CA THR A 85 17.06 -2.95 -11.08
C THR A 85 16.27 -1.68 -11.43
N PRO A 86 15.19 -1.36 -10.70
CA PRO A 86 14.40 -0.17 -10.98
C PRO A 86 15.23 1.11 -10.82
N ASP A 87 14.97 2.12 -11.66
CA ASP A 87 15.50 3.47 -11.46
C ASP A 87 15.02 4.00 -10.09
N PRO A 88 15.91 4.50 -9.22
CA PRO A 88 15.50 5.13 -7.96
C PRO A 88 14.42 6.22 -8.12
N CYS A 89 14.37 6.90 -9.26
CA CYS A 89 13.32 7.87 -9.56
C CYS A 89 11.93 7.25 -9.74
N ALA A 90 11.83 5.95 -10.04
CA ALA A 90 10.54 5.25 -10.15
C ALA A 90 9.79 5.22 -8.80
N LEU A 91 10.51 5.21 -7.67
CA LEU A 91 9.88 5.24 -6.34
C LEU A 91 9.36 6.64 -5.97
N ALA A 92 9.93 7.69 -6.58
CA ALA A 92 9.45 9.06 -6.41
C ALA A 92 8.20 9.37 -7.26
N ASP A 93 7.90 8.55 -8.27
CA ASP A 93 6.69 8.66 -9.08
C ASP A 93 5.55 7.86 -8.44
N GLY A 94 4.59 8.59 -7.86
CA GLY A 94 3.41 7.99 -7.21
C GLY A 94 2.52 7.17 -8.13
N THR A 95 2.74 7.14 -9.45
CA THR A 95 2.03 6.21 -10.35
C THR A 95 2.47 4.75 -10.17
N HIS A 96 3.67 4.53 -9.60
CA HIS A 96 4.15 3.20 -9.27
C HIS A 96 3.66 2.72 -7.90
N LEU A 97 3.14 3.60 -7.03
CA LEU A 97 2.61 3.21 -5.73
C LEU A 97 1.26 2.49 -5.89
N VAL A 98 1.22 1.18 -5.62
CA VAL A 98 0.04 0.33 -5.81
C VAL A 98 -0.61 -0.12 -4.49
N ALA A 99 0.10 -0.01 -3.36
CA ALA A 99 -0.51 -0.17 -2.05
C ALA A 99 0.25 0.59 -0.94
N VAL A 100 -0.49 0.93 0.12
CA VAL A 100 0.07 1.32 1.41
C VAL A 100 -0.56 0.39 2.45
N LEU A 101 0.25 -0.50 3.01
CA LEU A 101 -0.15 -1.49 4.00
C LEU A 101 0.05 -0.92 5.41
N GLY A 102 -0.86 -1.24 6.32
CA GLY A 102 -0.80 -0.85 7.71
C GLY A 102 0.11 -1.75 8.55
N GLU A 103 0.22 -1.40 9.84
CA GLU A 103 0.99 -2.16 10.82
C GLU A 103 0.51 -3.61 10.92
N GLY A 104 1.43 -4.56 10.81
CA GLY A 104 1.16 -5.99 10.88
C GLY A 104 0.66 -6.62 9.56
N GLU A 105 0.42 -5.85 8.52
CA GLU A 105 0.08 -6.37 7.20
C GLU A 105 1.35 -6.75 6.44
N THR A 106 1.64 -8.06 6.42
CA THR A 106 2.83 -8.65 5.78
C THR A 106 2.52 -9.42 4.51
N THR A 107 1.25 -9.54 4.14
CA THR A 107 0.82 -10.19 2.91
C THR A 107 -0.20 -9.31 2.20
N TRP A 108 -0.08 -9.17 0.90
CA TRP A 108 -0.99 -8.37 0.09
C TRP A 108 -1.13 -8.97 -1.30
N GLU A 109 -2.30 -8.80 -1.91
CA GLU A 109 -2.60 -9.27 -3.26
C GLU A 109 -2.74 -8.07 -4.19
N ASP A 110 -1.97 -8.10 -5.28
CA ASP A 110 -2.10 -7.20 -6.41
C ASP A 110 -2.94 -7.86 -7.51
N PRO A 111 -4.25 -7.53 -7.62
CA PRO A 111 -5.12 -8.14 -8.61
C PRO A 111 -4.77 -7.74 -10.05
N GLU A 112 -4.04 -6.64 -10.23
CA GLU A 112 -3.61 -6.13 -11.54
C GLU A 112 -2.17 -6.56 -11.89
N GLY A 113 -1.49 -7.27 -10.99
CA GLY A 113 -0.10 -7.68 -11.17
C GLY A 113 0.09 -8.69 -12.30
N GLU A 114 1.08 -8.44 -13.16
CA GLU A 114 1.53 -9.35 -14.20
C GLU A 114 2.84 -10.05 -13.81
N SER A 115 3.16 -11.17 -14.47
CA SER A 115 4.43 -11.88 -14.22
C SER A 115 5.67 -11.10 -14.66
N SER A 116 5.50 -10.06 -15.48
CA SER A 116 6.56 -9.18 -15.97
C SER A 116 6.84 -7.99 -15.03
N ASP A 117 6.06 -7.85 -13.96
CA ASP A 117 6.17 -6.74 -13.02
C ASP A 117 7.27 -6.98 -11.99
N THR A 118 7.93 -5.89 -11.60
CA THR A 118 8.88 -5.83 -10.50
C THR A 118 8.28 -5.04 -9.34
N TYR A 119 8.35 -5.62 -8.15
CA TYR A 119 7.89 -5.00 -6.91
C TYR A 119 9.06 -4.52 -6.06
N VAL A 120 8.88 -3.35 -5.47
CA VAL A 120 9.79 -2.79 -4.47
C VAL A 120 8.97 -2.35 -3.28
N VAL A 121 9.43 -2.65 -2.08
CA VAL A 121 8.71 -2.33 -0.84
C VAL A 121 9.60 -1.46 0.04
N THR A 122 9.04 -0.40 0.60
CA THR A 122 9.69 0.41 1.65
C THR A 122 8.93 0.20 2.96
N ALA A 123 9.65 0.15 4.08
CA ALA A 123 9.04 0.24 5.39
C ALA A 123 8.68 1.71 5.70
N VAL A 124 7.61 1.93 6.46
CA VAL A 124 7.13 3.26 6.86
C VAL A 124 7.11 3.36 8.38
N ASN A 125 7.68 4.43 8.95
CA ASN A 125 7.68 4.66 10.40
C ASN A 125 6.44 5.42 10.89
N SER A 126 6.34 5.67 12.20
CA SER A 126 5.19 6.36 12.81
C SER A 126 5.03 7.82 12.38
N GLN A 127 6.04 8.43 11.76
CA GLN A 127 6.02 9.79 11.23
C GLN A 127 5.78 9.82 9.71
N ASN A 128 5.38 8.68 9.13
CA ASN A 128 5.15 8.48 7.69
C ASN A 128 6.40 8.67 6.82
N GLN A 129 7.58 8.45 7.40
CA GLN A 129 8.83 8.48 6.63
C GLN A 129 9.16 7.07 6.14
N GLU A 130 9.50 6.98 4.85
CA GLU A 130 9.96 5.74 4.22
C GLU A 130 11.43 5.47 4.51
N GLY A 131 11.76 4.19 4.69
CA GLY A 131 13.12 3.70 4.79
C GLY A 131 13.78 3.44 3.45
N GLU A 132 14.90 2.72 3.49
CA GLU A 132 15.53 2.25 2.25
C GLU A 132 14.64 1.22 1.54
N PRO A 133 14.64 1.18 0.19
CA PRO A 133 13.86 0.20 -0.57
C PRO A 133 14.36 -1.23 -0.36
N SER A 134 13.45 -2.20 -0.47
CA SER A 134 13.79 -3.62 -0.51
C SER A 134 14.63 -3.96 -1.74
N THR A 135 15.23 -5.16 -1.73
CA THR A 135 15.69 -5.76 -2.98
C THR A 135 14.47 -5.94 -3.90
N PRO A 136 14.57 -5.64 -5.21
CA PRO A 136 13.46 -5.82 -6.15
C PRO A 136 13.03 -7.29 -6.22
N ALA A 137 11.72 -7.52 -6.14
CA ALA A 137 11.13 -8.85 -6.17
C ALA A 137 10.27 -9.02 -7.43
N THR A 138 10.35 -10.18 -8.05
CA THR A 138 9.57 -10.53 -9.24
C THR A 138 8.95 -11.89 -9.04
N ARG A 139 7.89 -12.17 -9.81
CA ARG A 139 7.33 -13.50 -9.85
C ARG A 139 8.28 -14.43 -10.62
N PRO A 140 8.57 -15.64 -10.09
CA PRO A 140 9.41 -16.63 -10.78
C PRO A 140 8.74 -17.24 -12.02
#